data_AF-A0A193G5V9-F1
#
_entry.id   AF-A0A193G5V9-F1
#
_cell.length_a   1.000
_cell.length_b   1.000
_cell.length_c   1.000
_cell.angle_alpha   90.00
_cell.angle_beta   90.00
_cell.angle_gamma   90.00
#
_symmetry.space_group_name_H-M   'P 1'
#
loop_
_entity.id
_entity.type
_entity.pdbx_description
1 polymer ?
#
loop_
_entity_poly.entity_id
_entity_poly.type
_entity_poly.pdbx_seq_one_letter_code
_entity_poly.pdbx_strand_id
1 'polypeptide(L)'
;MRAAERQQQILHGAIRYFSEKGFAGHTRELSQRLGITQPLLYRYFKSKQDLIDQVYLHVFMGRWQPQWIALLRDRSIPLADRLVRFYREYARATYQPEWIRIYMFAGLESSGLNRRYLQLIKKDLLAPCCQELRHYCGVPDDTPVSEQEIEFYWTLHDGLFYTAIRETIYQSPMEVSFDDKVRYAVANFLAGARTVYPRLVREEREPQTRAGKTRRPAPA
;
A
#
# COMPACT_ATOMS: atom_id res chain seq x y z
N MET A 1 -29.48 4.56 -18.52
CA MET A 1 -28.38 4.47 -17.54
C MET A 1 -28.64 5.51 -16.46
N ARG A 2 -28.65 5.10 -15.20
CA ARG A 2 -28.83 6.01 -14.06
C ARG A 2 -27.61 6.92 -13.93
N ALA A 3 -27.76 8.10 -13.35
CA ALA A 3 -26.66 9.07 -13.20
C ALA A 3 -25.45 8.46 -12.47
N ALA A 4 -25.68 7.65 -11.44
CA ALA A 4 -24.63 6.96 -10.70
C ALA A 4 -23.87 5.91 -11.53
N GLU A 5 -24.58 5.10 -12.33
CA GLU A 5 -23.95 4.12 -13.25
C GLU A 5 -23.06 4.83 -14.27
N ARG A 6 -23.51 5.98 -14.78
CA ARG A 6 -22.74 6.79 -15.73
C ARG A 6 -21.50 7.38 -15.08
N GLN A 7 -21.61 7.90 -13.85
CA GLN A 7 -20.48 8.41 -13.09
C GLN A 7 -19.43 7.31 -12.86
N GLN A 8 -19.86 6.10 -12.50
CA GLN A 8 -18.97 4.96 -12.30
C GLN A 8 -18.28 4.53 -13.60
N GLN A 9 -19.01 4.52 -14.72
CA GLN A 9 -18.43 4.23 -16.04
C GLN A 9 -17.31 5.23 -16.39
N ILE A 10 -17.56 6.53 -16.16
CA ILE A 10 -16.57 7.58 -16.40
C ILE A 10 -15.36 7.39 -15.47
N LEU A 11 -15.59 7.09 -14.19
CA LEU A 11 -14.53 6.83 -13.22
C LEU A 11 -13.64 5.65 -13.63
N HIS A 12 -14.23 4.54 -14.07
CA HIS A 12 -13.48 3.36 -14.52
C HIS A 12 -12.62 3.67 -15.75
N GLY A 13 -13.15 4.44 -16.72
CA GLY A 13 -12.34 4.85 -17.86
C GLY A 13 -11.25 5.87 -17.50
N ALA A 14 -11.49 6.73 -16.50
CA ALA A 14 -10.47 7.62 -15.95
C ALA A 14 -9.34 6.84 -15.24
N ILE A 15 -9.67 5.79 -14.47
CA ILE A 15 -8.68 4.88 -13.85
C ILE A 15 -7.78 4.28 -14.94
N ARG A 16 -8.37 3.71 -16.00
CA ARG A 16 -7.61 3.15 -17.12
C ARG A 16 -6.71 4.20 -17.76
N TYR A 17 -7.27 5.37 -18.08
CA TYR A 17 -6.54 6.47 -18.70
C TYR A 17 -5.34 6.95 -17.86
N PHE A 18 -5.55 7.23 -16.57
CA PHE A 18 -4.47 7.69 -15.69
C PHE A 18 -3.46 6.60 -15.37
N SER A 19 -3.87 5.33 -15.36
CA SER A 19 -2.91 4.23 -15.25
C SER A 19 -1.98 4.17 -16.47
N GLU A 20 -2.42 4.58 -17.66
CA GLU A 20 -1.59 4.57 -18.87
C GLU A 20 -0.73 5.84 -19.00
N LYS A 21 -1.33 7.01 -18.77
CA LYS A 21 -0.75 8.32 -19.08
C LYS A 21 -0.20 9.08 -17.87
N GLY A 22 -0.48 8.60 -16.66
CA GLY A 22 -0.24 9.35 -15.43
C GLY A 22 -1.18 10.55 -15.27
N PHE A 23 -1.07 11.25 -14.15
CA PHE A 23 -1.97 12.36 -13.80
C PHE A 23 -1.72 13.66 -14.58
N ALA A 24 -0.60 13.76 -15.30
CA ALA A 24 -0.33 14.88 -16.21
C ALA A 24 -1.31 14.93 -17.41
N GLY A 25 -1.92 13.80 -17.79
CA GLY A 25 -2.82 13.70 -18.95
C GLY A 25 -3.97 14.73 -18.98
N HIS A 26 -4.37 15.16 -20.17
CA HIS A 26 -5.40 16.20 -20.35
C HIS A 26 -6.82 15.63 -20.29
N THR A 27 -7.75 16.35 -19.64
CA THR A 27 -9.17 15.93 -19.53
C THR A 27 -9.90 15.93 -20.87
N ARG A 28 -9.40 16.67 -21.88
CA ARG A 28 -9.91 16.65 -23.25
C ARG A 28 -9.68 15.29 -23.93
N GLU A 29 -8.45 14.76 -23.84
CA GLU A 29 -8.10 13.44 -24.36
C GLU A 29 -8.90 12.34 -23.63
N LEU A 30 -9.02 12.43 -22.30
CA LEU A 30 -9.88 11.52 -21.53
C LEU A 30 -11.33 11.54 -22.03
N SER A 31 -11.90 12.73 -22.24
CA SER A 31 -13.29 12.87 -22.69
C SER A 31 -13.50 12.23 -24.07
N GLN A 32 -12.56 12.46 -25.00
CA GLN A 32 -12.56 11.84 -26.33
C GLN A 32 -12.51 10.31 -26.23
N ARG A 33 -11.60 9.78 -25.40
CA ARG A 33 -11.46 8.33 -25.19
C ARG A 33 -12.72 7.69 -24.59
N LEU A 34 -13.41 8.42 -23.73
CA LEU A 34 -14.67 8.01 -23.12
C LEU A 34 -15.89 8.17 -24.04
N GLY A 35 -15.73 8.80 -25.22
CA GLY A 35 -16.85 9.13 -26.11
C GLY A 35 -17.83 10.13 -25.48
N ILE A 36 -17.35 11.05 -24.65
CA ILE A 36 -18.16 12.08 -23.99
C ILE A 36 -17.62 13.48 -24.28
N THR A 37 -18.47 14.49 -24.09
CA THR A 37 -18.02 15.88 -24.14
C THR A 37 -17.31 16.25 -22.84
N GLN A 38 -16.32 17.16 -22.93
CA GLN A 38 -15.61 17.65 -21.75
C GLN A 38 -16.53 18.36 -20.73
N PRO A 39 -17.55 19.14 -21.14
CA PRO A 39 -18.55 19.65 -20.21
C PRO A 39 -19.33 18.55 -19.47
N LEU A 40 -19.63 17.42 -20.12
CA LEU A 40 -20.29 16.29 -19.46
C LEU A 40 -19.39 15.66 -18.39
N LEU A 41 -18.08 15.55 -18.65
CA LEU A 41 -17.12 15.11 -17.64
C LEU A 41 -17.17 16.01 -16.39
N TYR A 42 -17.15 17.34 -16.59
CA TYR A 42 -17.17 18.29 -15.48
C TYR A 42 -18.52 18.39 -14.76
N ARG A 43 -19.61 17.89 -15.35
CA ARG A 43 -20.89 17.70 -14.67
C ARG A 43 -20.82 16.65 -13.57
N TYR A 44 -19.97 15.62 -13.74
CA TYR A 44 -19.78 14.55 -12.75
C TYR A 44 -18.61 14.79 -11.80
N PHE A 45 -17.57 15.51 -12.26
CA PHE A 45 -16.36 15.77 -11.49
C PHE A 45 -16.03 17.25 -11.57
N LYS A 46 -16.03 17.96 -10.44
CA LYS A 46 -16.00 19.43 -10.41
C LYS A 46 -14.73 20.02 -11.01
N SER A 47 -13.64 19.27 -11.01
CA SER A 47 -12.34 19.67 -11.57
C SER A 47 -11.52 18.43 -11.95
N LYS A 48 -10.38 18.64 -12.62
CA LYS A 48 -9.40 17.57 -12.85
C LYS A 48 -8.90 17.00 -11.52
N GLN A 49 -8.66 17.85 -10.52
CA GLN A 49 -8.21 17.42 -9.20
C GLN A 49 -9.28 16.58 -8.49
N ASP A 50 -10.55 16.98 -8.55
CA ASP A 50 -11.66 16.20 -7.98
C ASP A 50 -11.76 14.82 -8.65
N LEU A 51 -11.61 14.74 -9.98
CA LEU A 51 -11.55 13.45 -10.67
C LEU A 51 -10.35 12.60 -10.21
N ILE A 52 -9.16 13.18 -10.05
CA ILE A 52 -7.97 12.49 -9.57
C ILE A 52 -8.18 11.99 -8.13
N ASP A 53 -8.73 12.81 -7.25
CA ASP A 53 -9.02 12.46 -5.87
C ASP A 53 -10.05 11.32 -5.79
N GLN A 54 -11.08 11.34 -6.65
CA GLN A 54 -12.06 10.24 -6.76
C GLN A 54 -11.45 8.96 -7.32
N VAL A 55 -10.57 9.06 -8.33
CA VAL A 55 -9.79 7.92 -8.84
C VAL A 55 -8.94 7.33 -7.73
N TYR A 56 -8.22 8.17 -6.98
CA TYR A 56 -7.40 7.76 -5.86
C TYR A 56 -8.24 7.06 -4.77
N LEU A 57 -9.33 7.68 -4.32
CA LEU A 57 -10.21 7.11 -3.31
C LEU A 57 -10.76 5.76 -3.75
N HIS A 58 -11.22 5.65 -4.99
CA HIS A 58 -11.73 4.40 -5.54
C HIS A 58 -10.63 3.33 -5.62
N VAL A 59 -9.45 3.68 -6.12
CA VAL A 59 -8.36 2.73 -6.34
C VAL A 59 -7.78 2.21 -5.03
N PHE A 60 -7.55 3.08 -4.06
CA PHE A 60 -6.88 2.72 -2.81
C PHE A 60 -7.85 2.34 -1.69
N MET A 61 -8.89 3.14 -1.46
CA MET A 61 -9.85 2.88 -0.37
C MET A 61 -10.91 1.85 -0.76
N GLY A 62 -11.31 1.80 -2.04
CA GLY A 62 -12.29 0.81 -2.51
C GLY A 62 -11.81 -0.64 -2.44
N ARG A 63 -10.50 -0.86 -2.30
CA ARG A 63 -9.89 -2.19 -2.16
C ARG A 63 -9.55 -2.57 -0.73
N TRP A 64 -9.62 -1.63 0.21
CA TRP A 64 -9.33 -1.90 1.60
C TRP A 64 -10.41 -2.79 2.22
N GLN A 65 -10.01 -3.88 2.86
CA GLN A 65 -10.91 -4.87 3.41
C GLN A 65 -10.78 -4.92 4.95
N PRO A 66 -11.83 -4.54 5.71
CA PRO A 66 -11.78 -4.53 7.18
C PRO A 66 -11.40 -5.89 7.79
N GLN A 67 -11.78 -6.99 7.12
CA GLN A 67 -11.46 -8.35 7.55
C GLN A 67 -9.96 -8.65 7.62
N TRP A 68 -9.11 -7.91 6.90
CA TRP A 68 -7.66 -8.09 6.96
C TRP A 68 -7.13 -7.86 8.37
N ILE A 69 -7.60 -6.81 9.04
CA ILE A 69 -7.15 -6.49 10.40
C ILE A 69 -7.71 -7.49 11.41
N ALA A 70 -8.94 -7.98 11.20
CA ALA A 70 -9.52 -9.04 12.02
C ALA A 70 -8.70 -10.32 11.90
N LEU A 71 -8.37 -10.75 10.68
CA LEU A 71 -7.51 -11.92 10.43
C LEU A 71 -6.13 -11.75 11.07
N LEU A 72 -5.51 -10.57 10.91
CA LEU A 72 -4.20 -10.29 11.49
C LEU A 72 -4.20 -10.33 13.01
N ARG A 73 -5.32 -10.04 13.69
CA ARG A 73 -5.43 -10.04 15.17
C ARG A 73 -5.92 -11.35 15.76
N ASP A 74 -6.34 -12.32 14.94
CA ASP A 74 -6.86 -13.60 15.42
C ASP A 74 -5.75 -14.53 15.93
N ARG A 75 -5.43 -14.44 17.22
CA ARG A 75 -4.38 -15.24 17.86
C ARG A 75 -4.72 -16.72 18.01
N SER A 76 -5.93 -17.16 17.64
CA SER A 76 -6.23 -18.60 17.52
C SER A 76 -5.49 -19.26 16.35
N ILE A 77 -5.05 -18.44 15.37
CA ILE A 77 -4.30 -18.88 14.20
C ILE A 77 -2.82 -18.49 14.38
N PRO A 78 -1.86 -19.40 14.10
CA PRO A 78 -0.44 -19.06 14.13
C PRO A 78 -0.12 -17.82 13.28
N LEU A 79 0.78 -16.95 13.76
CA LEU A 79 1.09 -15.68 13.08
C LEU A 79 1.55 -15.90 11.64
N ALA A 80 2.36 -16.94 11.38
CA ALA A 80 2.81 -17.29 10.04
C ALA A 80 1.62 -17.53 9.08
N ASP A 81 0.62 -18.31 9.51
CA ASP A 81 -0.54 -18.63 8.70
C ASP A 81 -1.42 -17.40 8.46
N ARG A 82 -1.59 -16.55 9.48
CA ARG A 82 -2.29 -15.26 9.34
C ARG A 82 -1.64 -14.37 8.30
N LEU A 83 -0.32 -14.19 8.38
CA LEU A 83 0.43 -13.35 7.44
C LEU A 83 0.39 -13.90 6.01
N VAL A 84 0.55 -15.22 5.84
CA VAL A 84 0.45 -15.85 4.51
C VAL A 84 -0.93 -15.64 3.90
N ARG A 85 -2.01 -15.86 4.67
CA ARG A 85 -3.38 -15.62 4.20
C ARG A 85 -3.61 -14.14 3.87
N PHE A 86 -3.21 -13.25 4.78
CA PHE A 86 -3.33 -11.81 4.58
C PHE A 86 -2.63 -11.35 3.31
N TYR A 87 -1.35 -11.69 3.10
CA TYR A 87 -0.60 -11.21 1.94
C TYR A 87 -1.11 -11.77 0.61
N ARG A 88 -1.71 -12.97 0.60
CA ARG A 88 -2.39 -13.50 -0.58
C ARG A 88 -3.64 -12.68 -0.92
N GLU A 89 -4.47 -12.38 0.06
CA GLU A 89 -5.67 -11.56 -0.13
C GLU A 89 -5.33 -10.11 -0.50
N TYR A 90 -4.36 -9.53 0.19
CA TYR A 90 -3.84 -8.19 -0.06
C TYR A 90 -3.30 -8.06 -1.47
N ALA A 91 -2.48 -9.01 -1.94
CA ALA A 91 -1.94 -9.00 -3.29
C ALA A 91 -3.05 -9.15 -4.35
N ARG A 92 -4.02 -10.05 -4.16
CA ARG A 92 -5.16 -10.19 -5.09
C ARG A 92 -5.92 -8.89 -5.27
N ALA A 93 -6.13 -8.16 -4.17
CA ALA A 93 -6.82 -6.87 -4.20
C ALA A 93 -5.95 -5.78 -4.85
N THR A 94 -4.67 -5.67 -4.47
CA THR A 94 -3.84 -4.48 -4.76
C THR A 94 -2.85 -4.64 -5.91
N TYR A 95 -2.42 -5.84 -6.29
CA TYR A 95 -1.37 -6.04 -7.31
C TYR A 95 -1.94 -6.02 -8.74
N GLN A 96 -3.07 -5.36 -8.95
CA GLN A 96 -3.66 -5.17 -10.27
C GLN A 96 -2.84 -4.13 -11.05
N PRO A 97 -2.62 -4.31 -12.38
CA PRO A 97 -1.77 -3.41 -13.16
C PRO A 97 -2.14 -1.94 -13.04
N GLU A 98 -3.43 -1.60 -13.10
CA GLU A 98 -3.89 -0.22 -12.99
C GLU A 98 -3.61 0.35 -11.60
N TRP A 99 -3.74 -0.46 -10.54
CA TRP A 99 -3.44 -0.03 -9.17
C TRP A 99 -1.96 0.31 -9.03
N ILE A 100 -1.07 -0.58 -9.49
CA ILE A 100 0.38 -0.40 -9.38
C ILE A 100 0.84 0.83 -10.15
N ARG A 101 0.33 1.01 -11.37
CA ARG A 101 0.70 2.16 -12.19
C ARG A 101 0.20 3.48 -11.60
N ILE A 102 -1.04 3.50 -11.10
CA ILE A 102 -1.59 4.68 -10.39
C ILE A 102 -0.79 4.99 -9.13
N TYR A 103 -0.43 3.97 -8.34
CA TYR A 103 0.42 4.13 -7.17
C TYR A 103 1.78 4.74 -7.50
N MET A 104 2.43 4.27 -8.57
CA MET A 104 3.72 4.82 -9.02
C MET A 104 3.58 6.26 -9.50
N PHE A 105 2.58 6.58 -10.33
CA PHE A 105 2.35 7.96 -10.76
C PHE A 105 2.03 8.89 -9.59
N ALA A 106 1.26 8.43 -8.60
CA ALA A 106 0.97 9.20 -7.40
C ALA A 106 2.22 9.45 -6.53
N GLY A 107 3.22 8.57 -6.59
CA GLY A 107 4.50 8.73 -5.89
C GLY A 107 5.49 9.65 -6.61
N LEU A 108 5.42 9.71 -7.95
CA LEU A 108 6.23 10.61 -8.77
C LEU A 108 5.67 12.05 -8.81
N GLU A 109 4.39 12.23 -8.49
CA GLU A 109 3.72 13.53 -8.48
C GLU A 109 3.75 14.18 -7.09
N SER A 110 3.86 15.52 -7.06
CA SER A 110 3.83 16.32 -5.82
C SER A 110 2.44 16.49 -5.18
N SER A 111 1.44 15.69 -5.56
CA SER A 111 0.05 15.80 -5.06
C SER A 111 -0.11 15.34 -3.62
N GLY A 112 0.86 14.59 -3.08
CA GLY A 112 0.84 14.08 -1.70
C GLY A 112 -0.16 12.93 -1.48
N LEU A 113 -0.80 12.45 -2.55
CA LEU A 113 -1.73 11.33 -2.54
C LEU A 113 -1.06 10.04 -2.06
N ASN A 114 0.08 9.68 -2.65
CA ASN A 114 0.86 8.52 -2.22
C ASN A 114 1.25 8.61 -0.73
N ARG A 115 1.69 9.79 -0.27
CA ARG A 115 2.01 10.01 1.14
C ARG A 115 0.82 9.78 2.06
N ARG A 116 -0.39 10.20 1.67
CA ARG A 116 -1.62 9.92 2.45
C ARG A 116 -1.89 8.42 2.53
N TYR A 117 -1.72 7.68 1.42
CA TYR A 117 -1.89 6.21 1.41
C TYR A 117 -0.89 5.52 2.34
N LEU A 118 0.38 5.90 2.28
CA LEU A 118 1.43 5.32 3.12
C LEU A 118 1.16 5.55 4.62
N GLN A 119 0.62 6.70 4.99
CA GLN A 119 0.21 6.95 6.38
C GLN A 119 -0.93 6.05 6.84
N LEU A 120 -1.89 5.75 5.96
CA LEU A 120 -2.96 4.79 6.25
C LEU A 120 -2.41 3.37 6.41
N ILE A 121 -1.52 2.93 5.50
CA ILE A 121 -0.86 1.62 5.61
C ILE A 121 -0.08 1.50 6.92
N LYS A 122 0.71 2.52 7.24
CA LYS A 122 1.48 2.54 8.48
C LYS A 122 0.59 2.42 9.72
N LYS A 123 -0.45 3.25 9.79
CA LYS A 123 -1.34 3.34 10.96
C LYS A 123 -2.24 2.11 11.08
N ASP A 124 -2.92 1.74 10.01
CA ASP A 124 -4.04 0.81 10.07
C ASP A 124 -3.63 -0.63 9.73
N LEU A 125 -2.45 -0.85 9.12
CA LEU A 125 -1.91 -2.18 8.82
C LEU A 125 -0.62 -2.48 9.57
N LEU A 126 0.44 -1.68 9.39
CA LEU A 126 1.77 -2.03 9.90
C LEU A 126 1.84 -1.96 11.43
N ALA A 127 1.24 -0.94 12.05
CA ALA A 127 1.24 -0.84 13.51
C ALA A 127 0.55 -2.06 14.19
N PRO A 128 -0.66 -2.51 13.77
CA PRO A 128 -1.22 -3.78 14.24
C PRO A 128 -0.31 -4.98 14.01
N CYS A 129 0.34 -5.06 12.85
CA CYS A 129 1.27 -6.15 12.56
C CYS A 129 2.49 -6.16 13.49
N CYS A 130 3.05 -4.99 13.82
CA CYS A 130 4.15 -4.85 14.79
C CYS A 130 3.71 -5.29 16.20
N GLN A 131 2.48 -4.96 16.62
CA GLN A 131 1.93 -5.42 17.90
C GLN A 131 1.85 -6.95 17.96
N GLU A 132 1.40 -7.59 16.89
CA GLU A 132 1.39 -9.05 16.80
C GLU A 132 2.79 -9.66 16.71
N LEU A 133 3.74 -8.95 16.09
CA LEU A 133 5.14 -9.35 16.05
C LEU A 133 5.80 -9.29 17.44
N ARG A 134 5.50 -8.25 18.25
CA ARG A 134 5.90 -8.18 19.66
C ARG A 134 5.43 -9.40 20.45
N HIS A 135 4.16 -9.78 20.29
CA HIS A 135 3.59 -10.96 20.94
C HIS A 135 4.30 -12.25 20.48
N TYR A 136 4.48 -12.42 19.18
CA TYR A 136 5.17 -13.58 18.60
C TYR A 136 6.63 -13.71 19.06
N CYS A 137 7.33 -12.59 19.24
CA CYS A 137 8.71 -12.53 19.69
C CYS A 137 8.87 -12.55 21.22
N GLY A 138 7.79 -12.70 21.99
CA GLY A 138 7.86 -12.79 23.46
C GLY A 138 8.22 -11.46 24.14
N VAL A 139 7.96 -10.33 23.49
CA VAL A 139 8.13 -8.98 24.04
C VAL A 139 6.81 -8.18 24.01
N PRO A 140 5.69 -8.75 24.49
CA PRO A 140 4.40 -8.06 24.46
C PRO A 140 4.49 -6.73 25.20
N ASP A 141 3.90 -5.70 24.61
CA ASP A 141 3.94 -4.34 25.14
C ASP A 141 2.87 -3.48 24.50
N ASP A 142 2.24 -2.64 25.32
CA ASP A 142 1.16 -1.73 24.97
C ASP A 142 1.67 -0.33 24.59
N THR A 143 2.98 -0.05 24.69
CA THR A 143 3.53 1.22 24.19
C THR A 143 3.26 1.41 22.69
N PRO A 144 3.17 2.65 22.20
CA PRO A 144 3.10 2.91 20.77
C PRO A 144 4.24 2.24 19.99
N VAL A 145 3.93 1.71 18.81
CA VAL A 145 4.93 1.13 17.90
C VAL A 145 5.88 2.23 17.43
N SER A 146 7.18 2.02 17.54
CA SER A 146 8.19 3.00 17.12
C SER A 146 8.35 3.05 15.60
N GLU A 147 8.98 4.12 15.09
CA GLU A 147 9.31 4.20 13.66
C GLU A 147 10.20 3.04 13.23
N GLN A 148 11.17 2.66 14.07
CA GLN A 148 12.12 1.60 13.77
C GLN A 148 11.43 0.23 13.67
N GLU A 149 10.40 -0.01 14.47
CA GLU A 149 9.56 -1.21 14.34
C GLU A 149 8.77 -1.24 13.02
N ILE A 150 8.25 -0.09 12.60
CA ILE A 150 7.55 0.05 11.31
C ILE A 150 8.51 -0.18 10.15
N GLU A 151 9.70 0.43 10.17
CA GLU A 151 10.74 0.25 9.15
C GLU A 151 11.24 -1.20 9.09
N PHE A 152 11.37 -1.86 10.24
CA PHE A 152 11.64 -3.29 10.28
C PHE A 152 10.55 -4.09 9.54
N TYR A 153 9.28 -3.77 9.76
CA TYR A 153 8.18 -4.46 9.11
C TYR A 153 8.09 -4.16 7.60
N TRP A 154 8.44 -2.94 7.17
CA TRP A 154 8.50 -2.57 5.76
C TRP A 154 9.36 -3.54 4.94
N THR A 155 10.43 -4.11 5.52
CA THR A 155 11.27 -5.09 4.82
C THR A 155 10.48 -6.30 4.27
N LEU A 156 9.45 -6.77 4.99
CA LEU A 156 8.56 -7.83 4.50
C LEU A 156 7.56 -7.27 3.47
N HIS A 157 6.89 -6.17 3.80
CA HIS A 157 5.83 -5.61 2.96
C HIS A 157 6.36 -5.19 1.58
N ASP A 158 7.49 -4.48 1.55
CA ASP A 158 8.12 -4.01 0.32
C ASP A 158 8.74 -5.15 -0.48
N GLY A 159 9.33 -6.16 0.20
CA GLY A 159 9.88 -7.34 -0.47
C GLY A 159 8.82 -8.13 -1.24
N LEU A 160 7.58 -8.15 -0.73
CA LEU A 160 6.42 -8.72 -1.42
C LEU A 160 5.90 -7.79 -2.51
N PHE A 161 5.75 -6.50 -2.21
CA PHE A 161 5.25 -5.48 -3.13
C PHE A 161 6.11 -5.32 -4.38
N TYR A 162 7.43 -5.48 -4.25
CA TYR A 162 8.36 -5.43 -5.36
C TYR A 162 8.04 -6.44 -6.48
N THR A 163 7.35 -7.53 -6.17
CA THR A 163 6.83 -8.48 -7.16
C THR A 163 5.89 -7.79 -8.15
N ALA A 164 4.95 -7.00 -7.65
CA ALA A 164 3.97 -6.33 -8.47
C ALA A 164 4.62 -5.25 -9.35
N ILE A 165 5.68 -4.61 -8.85
CA ILE A 165 6.51 -3.69 -9.63
C ILE A 165 7.22 -4.44 -10.76
N ARG A 166 7.86 -5.56 -10.45
CA ARG A 166 8.56 -6.37 -11.46
C ARG A 166 7.63 -6.82 -12.58
N GLU A 167 6.45 -7.33 -12.24
CA GLU A 167 5.47 -7.81 -13.21
C GLU A 167 4.86 -6.65 -14.01
N THR A 168 4.42 -5.58 -13.35
CA THR A 168 3.65 -4.51 -14.00
C THR A 168 4.50 -3.42 -14.64
N ILE A 169 5.57 -2.99 -13.96
CA ILE A 169 6.37 -1.83 -14.36
C ILE A 169 7.58 -2.27 -15.15
N TYR A 170 8.33 -3.25 -14.65
CA TYR A 170 9.58 -3.68 -15.29
C TYR A 170 9.40 -4.77 -16.34
N GLN A 171 8.19 -5.35 -16.46
CA GLN A 171 7.90 -6.43 -17.41
C GLN A 171 8.87 -7.62 -17.26
N SER A 172 9.25 -7.91 -16.01
CA SER A 172 10.17 -8.99 -15.63
C SER A 172 9.48 -9.92 -14.63
N PRO A 173 8.51 -10.74 -15.11
CA PRO A 173 7.71 -11.59 -14.25
C PRO A 173 8.58 -12.61 -13.52
N MET A 174 8.09 -13.08 -12.38
CA MET A 174 8.72 -14.20 -11.69
C MET A 174 8.33 -15.52 -12.35
N GLU A 175 9.24 -16.48 -12.35
CA GLU A 175 8.97 -17.85 -12.80
C GLU A 175 8.46 -18.75 -11.66
N VAL A 176 8.36 -18.21 -10.44
CA VAL A 176 7.91 -18.93 -9.24
C VAL A 176 6.52 -18.48 -8.83
N SER A 177 5.80 -19.38 -8.14
CA SER A 177 4.49 -19.08 -7.59
C SER A 177 4.56 -17.95 -6.55
N PHE A 178 3.66 -16.97 -6.67
CA PHE A 178 3.51 -15.93 -5.65
C PHE A 178 3.17 -16.53 -4.27
N ASP A 179 2.41 -17.62 -4.25
CA ASP A 179 2.03 -18.31 -3.00
C ASP A 179 3.24 -18.90 -2.27
N ASP A 180 4.22 -19.45 -3.03
CA ASP A 180 5.48 -19.92 -2.46
C ASP A 180 6.35 -18.76 -2.01
N LYS A 181 6.44 -17.69 -2.81
CA LYS A 181 7.17 -16.48 -2.42
C LYS A 181 6.67 -15.95 -1.08
N VAL A 182 5.35 -15.81 -0.90
CA VAL A 182 4.75 -15.33 0.36
C VAL A 182 5.11 -16.26 1.51
N ARG A 183 4.99 -17.58 1.33
CA ARG A 183 5.31 -18.56 2.37
C ARG A 183 6.77 -18.46 2.83
N TYR A 184 7.72 -18.43 1.89
CA TYR A 184 9.14 -18.33 2.21
C TYR A 184 9.53 -16.96 2.77
N ALA A 185 8.97 -15.87 2.25
CA ALA A 185 9.23 -14.52 2.75
C ALA A 185 8.75 -14.36 4.20
N VAL A 186 7.53 -14.81 4.51
CA VAL A 186 6.98 -14.78 5.87
C VAL A 186 7.81 -15.66 6.81
N ALA A 187 8.15 -16.88 6.40
CA ALA A 187 8.96 -17.78 7.23
C ALA A 187 10.34 -17.18 7.55
N ASN A 188 11.03 -16.66 6.53
CA ASN A 188 12.33 -16.01 6.69
C ASN A 188 12.25 -14.77 7.60
N PHE A 189 11.25 -13.91 7.37
CA PHE A 189 11.02 -12.72 8.18
C PHE A 189 10.76 -13.08 9.65
N LEU A 190 9.88 -14.04 9.93
CA LEU A 190 9.56 -14.44 11.30
C LEU A 190 10.72 -15.12 12.02
N ALA A 191 11.53 -15.92 11.31
CA ALA A 191 12.74 -16.51 11.87
C ALA A 191 13.76 -15.43 12.26
N GLY A 192 14.00 -14.46 11.37
CA GLY A 192 14.85 -13.30 11.67
C GLY A 192 14.30 -12.43 12.80
N ALA A 193 12.99 -12.19 12.81
CA ALA A 193 12.33 -11.38 13.82
C ALA A 193 12.48 -11.95 15.24
N ARG A 194 12.41 -13.28 15.43
CA ARG A 194 12.67 -13.89 16.75
C ARG A 194 14.04 -13.54 17.31
N THR A 195 15.02 -13.32 16.44
CA THR A 195 16.41 -13.03 16.82
C THR A 195 16.63 -11.52 17.03
N VAL A 196 16.11 -10.68 16.13
CA VAL A 196 16.47 -9.26 16.05
C VAL A 196 15.43 -8.35 16.70
N TYR A 197 14.14 -8.69 16.60
CA TYR A 197 13.05 -7.80 17.01
C TYR A 197 13.02 -7.51 18.53
N PRO A 198 13.27 -8.50 19.43
CA PRO A 198 13.38 -8.22 20.86
C PRO A 198 14.48 -7.21 21.21
N ARG A 199 15.61 -7.26 20.50
CA ARG A 199 16.72 -6.32 20.70
C ARG A 199 16.32 -4.91 20.25
N LEU A 200 15.75 -4.80 19.05
CA LEU A 200 15.24 -3.54 18.51
C LEU A 200 14.26 -2.87 19.48
N VAL A 201 13.28 -3.63 19.98
CA VAL A 201 12.28 -3.09 20.93
C VAL A 201 12.91 -2.64 22.24
N ARG A 202 13.98 -3.30 22.72
CA ARG A 202 14.71 -2.87 23.93
C ARG A 202 15.52 -1.60 23.69
N GLU A 203 16.26 -1.52 22.59
CA GLU A 203 17.07 -0.36 22.21
C GLU A 203 16.22 0.91 22.04
N GLU A 204 15.01 0.78 21.48
CA GLU A 204 14.07 1.90 21.34
C GLU A 204 13.48 2.40 22.68
N ARG A 205 13.54 1.56 23.73
CA ARG A 205 13.07 1.91 25.09
C ARG A 205 14.16 2.51 25.97
N GLU A 206 15.42 2.18 25.70
CA GLU A 206 16.52 2.80 26.41
C GLU A 206 16.54 4.31 26.07
N PRO A 207 16.66 5.20 27.07
CA PRO A 207 16.72 6.63 26.80
C PRO A 207 17.91 6.89 25.89
N GLN A 208 17.64 7.24 24.62
CA GLN A 208 18.66 7.54 23.64
C GLN A 208 19.59 8.61 24.19
N THR A 209 20.79 8.21 24.62
CA THR A 209 21.92 9.11 24.84
C THR A 209 22.28 9.65 23.46
N ARG A 210 21.61 10.75 23.08
CA ARG A 210 21.63 11.46 21.79
C ARG A 210 22.87 11.14 20.92
N ALA A 211 22.74 10.21 19.98
CA ALA A 211 23.57 10.19 18.79
C ALA A 211 22.85 11.00 17.70
N GLY A 212 23.55 12.01 17.16
CA GLY A 212 22.99 13.12 16.41
C GLY A 212 22.12 12.74 15.21
N LYS A 213 21.03 13.51 15.03
CA LYS A 213 20.25 13.55 13.80
C LYS A 213 21.15 13.87 12.61
N THR A 214 21.57 12.86 11.86
CA THR A 214 22.00 13.09 10.47
C THR A 214 20.73 13.27 9.64
N ARG A 215 20.23 14.51 9.58
CA ARG A 215 19.21 14.90 8.60
C ARG A 215 19.80 14.66 7.22
N ARG A 216 19.22 13.70 6.49
CA ARG A 216 19.47 13.53 5.06
C ARG A 216 19.11 14.85 4.36
N PRO A 217 20.00 15.48 3.56
CA PRO A 217 19.65 16.70 2.85
C PRO A 217 18.53 16.39 1.85
N ALA A 218 17.55 17.31 1.76
CA ALA A 218 16.51 17.24 0.74
C ALA A 218 17.16 17.32 -0.65
N PRO A 219 16.69 16.55 -1.65
CA PRO A 219 17.16 16.71 -3.02
C PRO A 219 16.79 18.10 -3.54
N ALA A 220 17.74 18.73 -4.23
CA ALA A 220 17.62 20.02 -4.90
C ALA A 220 16.65 19.97 -6.10
#